data_AF-A0A7R9ZFF9-F1
#
_entry.id   AF-A0A7R9ZFF9-F1
#
_cell.length_a   1.000
_cell.length_b   1.000
_cell.length_c   1.000
_cell.angle_alpha   90.00
_cell.angle_beta   90.00
_cell.angle_gamma   90.00
#
_symmetry.space_group_name_H-M   'P 1'
#
loop_
_entity.id
_entity.type
_entity.pdbx_description
1 polymer ?
#
loop_
_entity_poly.entity_id
_entity_poly.type
_entity_poly.pdbx_seq_one_letter_code
_entity_poly.pdbx_strand_id
1 'polypeptide(L)'
;KMLALHRRVNPAEVVVGWYATSVDGKYISDFTCAIHDFYSQECPMPIHLVVDTSLRESRIGIHSYVCTPNPLLNRVMVQFQEIKVNMATSDAEKIGVDVMVKG
;
A
#
# COMPACT_ATOMS: atom_id res chain seq x y z
N LYS A 1 -3.37 19.75 9.55
CA LYS A 1 -3.62 18.36 9.07
C LYS A 1 -2.32 17.77 8.57
N MET A 2 -2.08 16.47 8.80
CA MET A 2 -0.82 15.75 8.51
C MET A 2 -0.32 15.97 7.08
N LEU A 3 -1.18 15.80 6.06
CA LEU A 3 -0.82 15.98 4.65
C LEU A 3 -0.23 17.37 4.33
N ALA A 4 -0.74 18.42 4.96
CA ALA A 4 -0.23 19.77 4.73
C ALA A 4 1.20 19.97 5.28
N LEU A 5 1.57 19.24 6.35
CA LEU A 5 2.92 19.26 6.90
C LEU A 5 3.86 18.41 6.04
N HIS A 6 3.42 17.22 5.62
CA HIS A 6 4.18 16.35 4.72
C HIS A 6 4.59 17.08 3.43
N ARG A 7 3.64 17.75 2.78
CA ARG A 7 3.91 18.54 1.56
C ARG A 7 4.88 19.71 1.76
N ARG A 8 5.01 20.25 2.99
CA ARG A 8 5.99 21.29 3.30
C ARG A 8 7.41 20.75 3.43
N VAL A 9 7.55 19.49 3.85
CA VAL A 9 8.86 18.83 4.02
C VAL A 9 9.37 18.33 2.68
N ASN A 10 8.54 17.60 1.93
CA ASN A 10 8.89 17.11 0.61
C ASN A 10 7.67 17.18 -0.33
N PRO A 11 7.59 18.16 -1.23
CA PRO A 11 6.47 18.27 -2.17
C PRO A 11 6.52 17.23 -3.30
N ALA A 12 7.65 16.55 -3.51
CA ALA A 12 7.76 15.49 -4.51
C ALA A 12 7.09 14.18 -4.05
N GLU A 13 6.93 13.98 -2.75
CA GLU A 13 6.18 12.87 -2.17
C GLU A 13 4.68 13.20 -2.21
N VAL A 14 3.92 12.40 -2.95
CA VAL A 14 2.49 12.57 -3.15
C VAL A 14 1.72 11.36 -2.66
N VAL A 15 0.43 11.55 -2.37
CA VAL A 15 -0.46 10.45 -2.02
C VAL A 15 -0.67 9.57 -3.26
N VAL A 16 -0.31 8.29 -3.14
CA VAL A 16 -0.46 7.29 -4.21
C VAL A 16 -1.40 6.14 -3.82
N GLY A 17 -1.94 6.18 -2.60
CA GLY A 17 -2.77 5.12 -2.08
C GLY A 17 -2.79 5.07 -0.55
N TRP A 18 -3.07 3.88 -0.03
CA TRP A 18 -3.21 3.62 1.40
C TRP A 18 -2.70 2.22 1.75
N TYR A 19 -2.35 2.02 3.02
CA TYR A 19 -1.85 0.74 3.50
C TYR A 19 -2.66 0.23 4.68
N ALA A 20 -2.66 -1.09 4.86
CA ALA A 20 -3.21 -1.75 6.04
C ALA A 20 -2.28 -2.91 6.46
N THR A 21 -2.45 -3.38 7.69
CA THR A 21 -1.79 -4.59 8.18
C THR A 21 -2.71 -5.79 8.06
N SER A 22 -2.13 -6.97 7.86
CA SER A 22 -2.82 -8.26 7.97
C SER A 22 -2.02 -9.18 8.88
N VAL A 23 -2.68 -10.13 9.53
CA VAL A 23 -2.04 -11.10 10.45
C VAL A 23 -2.39 -12.56 10.13
N ASP A 24 -3.34 -12.80 9.22
CA ASP A 24 -3.90 -14.14 8.92
C ASP A 24 -4.07 -14.40 7.42
N GLY A 25 -3.27 -13.75 6.56
CA GLY A 25 -3.35 -13.93 5.11
C GLY A 25 -4.65 -13.39 4.47
N LYS A 26 -5.47 -12.68 5.24
CA LYS A 26 -6.65 -11.96 4.73
C LYS A 26 -6.20 -10.58 4.26
N TYR A 27 -5.95 -10.44 2.96
CA TYR A 27 -5.44 -9.20 2.38
C TYR A 27 -6.55 -8.26 1.92
N ILE A 28 -7.68 -8.79 1.48
CA ILE A 28 -8.86 -8.03 1.07
C ILE A 28 -10.02 -8.40 2.00
N SER A 29 -10.76 -7.39 2.45
CA SER A 29 -11.90 -7.52 3.35
C SER A 29 -13.15 -6.86 2.76
N ASP A 30 -14.32 -7.12 3.34
CA ASP A 30 -15.58 -6.50 2.92
C ASP A 30 -15.55 -4.96 3.00
N PHE A 31 -14.72 -4.41 3.90
CA PHE A 31 -14.54 -2.98 4.08
C PHE A 31 -13.55 -2.34 3.09
N THR A 32 -12.76 -3.15 2.38
CA THR A 32 -11.72 -2.65 1.48
C THR A 32 -12.30 -1.76 0.39
N CYS A 33 -13.49 -2.08 -0.15
CA CYS A 33 -14.16 -1.23 -1.14
C CYS A 33 -14.48 0.17 -0.59
N ALA A 34 -15.09 0.24 0.60
CA ALA A 34 -15.48 1.52 1.21
C ALA A 34 -14.26 2.41 1.55
N ILE A 35 -13.18 1.80 2.05
CA ILE A 35 -11.93 2.53 2.32
C ILE A 35 -11.29 2.99 1.01
N HIS A 36 -11.30 2.14 -0.02
CA HIS A 36 -10.76 2.49 -1.31
C HIS A 36 -11.52 3.65 -1.96
N ASP A 37 -12.85 3.65 -1.88
CA ASP A 37 -13.68 4.75 -2.37
C ASP A 37 -13.37 6.06 -1.66
N PHE A 38 -13.12 6.03 -0.35
CA PHE A 38 -12.66 7.21 0.39
C PHE A 38 -11.33 7.76 -0.16
N TYR A 39 -10.31 6.92 -0.34
CA TYR A 39 -9.00 7.36 -0.86
C TYR A 39 -8.99 7.68 -2.36
N SER A 40 -9.98 7.20 -3.12
CA SER A 40 -10.16 7.59 -4.53
C SER A 40 -10.44 9.08 -4.71
N GLN A 41 -10.93 9.75 -3.65
CA GLN A 41 -11.13 11.20 -3.62
C GLN A 41 -9.82 11.98 -3.38
N GLU A 42 -8.80 11.34 -2.80
CA GLU A 42 -7.52 11.96 -2.45
C GLU A 42 -6.46 11.79 -3.54
N CYS A 43 -6.50 10.68 -4.29
CA CYS A 43 -5.59 10.43 -5.41
C CYS A 43 -6.25 9.57 -6.51
N PRO A 44 -5.89 9.80 -7.79
CA PRO A 44 -6.35 8.95 -8.88
C PRO A 44 -5.70 7.57 -8.78
N MET A 45 -6.48 6.51 -9.01
CA MET A 45 -6.01 5.12 -9.01
C MET A 45 -5.18 4.75 -7.75
N PRO A 46 -5.76 4.82 -6.55
CA PRO A 46 -5.03 4.51 -5.32
C PRO A 46 -4.56 3.06 -5.30
N ILE A 47 -3.31 2.84 -4.85
CA ILE A 47 -2.79 1.51 -4.56
C ILE A 47 -3.18 1.12 -3.15
N HIS A 48 -3.76 -0.07 -2.97
CA HIS A 48 -3.95 -0.67 -1.66
C HIS A 48 -2.76 -1.59 -1.34
N LEU A 49 -1.92 -1.18 -0.39
CA LEU A 49 -0.80 -1.98 0.10
C LEU A 49 -1.22 -2.74 1.37
N VAL A 50 -0.94 -4.03 1.45
CA VAL A 50 -1.18 -4.84 2.64
C VAL A 50 0.14 -5.41 3.12
N VAL A 51 0.48 -5.14 4.36
CA VAL A 51 1.70 -5.65 5.01
C VAL A 51 1.31 -6.70 6.03
N ASP A 52 1.73 -7.94 5.80
CA ASP A 52 1.68 -8.99 6.79
C ASP A 52 2.78 -8.75 7.83
N THR A 53 2.37 -8.31 9.01
CA THR A 53 3.26 -8.01 10.13
C THR A 53 3.38 -9.16 11.12
N SER A 54 2.84 -10.35 10.80
CA SER A 54 2.97 -11.53 11.65
C SER A 54 4.40 -12.07 11.70
N LEU A 55 5.25 -11.68 10.73
CA LEU A 55 6.65 -12.10 10.58
C LEU A 55 6.82 -13.63 10.55
N ARG A 56 5.75 -14.35 10.18
CA ARG A 56 5.80 -15.81 10.01
C ARG A 56 6.85 -16.14 8.96
N GLU A 57 7.61 -17.19 9.23
CA GLU A 57 8.70 -17.67 8.36
C GLU A 57 9.82 -16.64 8.12
N SER A 58 9.99 -15.65 9.01
CA SER A 58 10.97 -14.57 8.87
C SER A 58 10.83 -13.77 7.56
N ARG A 59 9.59 -13.66 7.06
CA ARG A 59 9.26 -12.89 5.85
C ARG A 59 8.31 -11.75 6.20
N ILE A 60 8.52 -10.60 5.56
CA ILE A 60 7.53 -9.53 5.51
C ILE A 60 6.69 -9.78 4.26
N GLY A 61 5.45 -10.20 4.43
CA GLY A 61 4.52 -10.43 3.32
C GLY A 61 3.98 -9.09 2.83
N ILE A 62 4.39 -8.62 1.65
CA ILE A 62 3.87 -7.38 1.07
C ILE A 62 3.04 -7.73 -0.16
N HIS A 63 1.76 -7.36 -0.11
CA HIS A 63 0.82 -7.52 -1.21
C HIS A 63 0.30 -6.16 -1.64
N SER A 64 0.11 -5.95 -2.93
CA SER A 64 -0.41 -4.69 -3.45
C SER A 64 -1.52 -4.93 -4.45
N TYR A 65 -2.57 -4.12 -4.38
CA TYR A 65 -3.77 -4.28 -5.19
C TYR A 65 -4.20 -2.97 -5.84
N VAL A 66 -4.70 -3.08 -7.07
CA VAL A 66 -5.41 -2.00 -7.76
C VAL A 66 -6.87 -2.37 -7.95
N CYS A 67 -7.75 -1.39 -7.82
CA CYS A 67 -9.16 -1.54 -8.13
C CYS A 67 -9.36 -1.40 -9.63
N THR A 68 -9.95 -2.42 -10.25
CA THR A 68 -10.30 -2.42 -11.68
C THR A 68 -11.79 -2.67 -11.84
N PRO A 69 -12.48 -1.96 -12.76
CA PRO A 69 -13.86 -2.28 -13.10
C PRO A 69 -13.94 -3.69 -13.67
N ASN A 70 -14.87 -4.51 -13.20
CA ASN A 70 -15.06 -5.83 -13.78
C ASN A 70 -15.79 -5.72 -15.14
N PRO A 71 -15.14 -6.09 -16.26
CA PRO A 71 -15.74 -5.96 -17.59
C PRO A 71 -16.91 -6.93 -17.82
N LEU A 72 -16.98 -8.03 -17.08
CA LEU A 72 -18.03 -9.05 -17.20
C LEU A 72 -19.30 -8.70 -16.42
N LEU A 73 -19.20 -7.81 -15.42
CA LEU A 73 -20.31 -7.43 -14.53
C LEU A 73 -20.79 -5.99 -14.75
N ASN A 74 -20.70 -5.50 -15.99
CA ASN A 74 -21.19 -4.18 -16.40
C ASN A 74 -20.73 -3.01 -15.52
N ARG A 75 -19.50 -3.07 -14.97
CA ARG A 75 -18.90 -2.04 -14.09
C ARG A 75 -19.61 -1.81 -12.75
N VAL A 76 -20.62 -2.61 -12.38
CA VAL A 76 -21.32 -2.47 -11.09
C VAL A 76 -20.48 -3.05 -9.94
N MET A 77 -19.60 -4.01 -10.24
CA MET A 77 -18.70 -4.61 -9.27
C MET A 77 -17.25 -4.26 -9.61
N VAL A 78 -16.51 -3.86 -8.59
CA VAL A 78 -15.06 -3.63 -8.66
C VAL A 78 -14.31 -4.86 -8.20
N GLN A 79 -13.17 -5.12 -8.82
CA GLN A 79 -12.27 -6.21 -8.45
C GLN A 79 -10.90 -5.65 -8.05
N PHE A 80 -10.35 -6.19 -6.97
CA PHE A 80 -8.98 -5.93 -6.56
C PHE A 80 -8.04 -6.92 -7.27
N GLN A 81 -7.21 -6.40 -8.16
CA GLN A 81 -6.20 -7.18 -8.86
C GLN A 81 -4.85 -6.98 -8.17
N GLU A 82 -4.21 -8.09 -7.81
CA GLU A 82 -2.86 -8.05 -7.24
C GLU A 82 -1.83 -7.62 -8.31
N ILE A 83 -0.94 -6.72 -7.94
CA ILE A 83 0.19 -6.27 -8.76
C ILE A 83 1.50 -6.66 -8.09
N LYS A 84 2.54 -6.88 -8.91
CA LYS A 84 3.85 -7.29 -8.44
C LYS A 84 4.51 -6.16 -7.63
N VAL A 85 4.98 -6.50 -6.44
CA VAL A 85 5.78 -5.60 -5.58
C VAL A 85 7.27 -5.82 -5.85
N ASN A 86 8.00 -4.73 -6.02
CA ASN A 86 9.47 -4.72 -5.98
C ASN A 86 9.91 -3.78 -4.85
N MET A 87 10.82 -4.24 -4.01
CA MET A 87 11.44 -3.39 -2.98
C MET A 87 12.67 -2.71 -3.58
N ALA A 88 12.78 -1.40 -3.37
CA ALA A 88 13.92 -0.59 -3.73
C ALA A 88 14.33 0.27 -2.53
N THR A 89 15.62 0.54 -2.41
CA THR A 89 16.19 1.36 -1.34
C THR A 89 17.17 2.37 -1.93
N SER A 90 17.12 3.59 -1.42
CA SER A 90 18.12 4.63 -1.65
C SER A 90 19.42 4.30 -0.92
N ASP A 91 20.52 4.93 -1.33
CA ASP A 91 21.81 4.70 -0.68
C ASP A 91 21.83 5.16 0.79
N ALA A 92 21.10 6.23 1.10
CA ALA A 92 20.93 6.70 2.47
C ALA A 92 20.20 5.66 3.35
N GLU A 93 19.12 5.05 2.83
CA GLU A 93 18.39 3.99 3.53
C GLU A 93 19.25 2.74 3.72
N LYS A 94 20.02 2.33 2.70
CA LYS A 94 20.94 1.18 2.81
C LYS A 94 21.96 1.38 3.92
N ILE A 95 22.59 2.55 3.98
CA ILE A 95 23.56 2.87 5.02
C ILE A 95 22.88 2.84 6.40
N GLY A 96 21.70 3.45 6.52
CA GLY A 96 20.94 3.46 7.77
C GLY A 96 20.60 2.04 8.27
N VAL A 97 20.13 1.17 7.38
CA VAL A 97 19.82 -0.23 7.71
C VAL A 97 21.08 -1.01 8.08
N ASP A 98 22.18 -0.83 7.34
CA ASP A 98 23.45 -1.51 7.63
C ASP A 98 23.99 -1.14 9.02
N VAL A 99 23.89 0.13 9.42
CA VAL A 99 24.26 0.58 10.76
C VAL A 99 23.35 -0.04 11.83
N MET A 100 22.03 -0.08 11.62
CA MET A 100 21.08 -0.66 12.58
C MET A 100 21.28 -2.17 12.79
N VAL A 101 21.68 -2.90 11.75
CA VAL A 101 21.88 -4.36 11.83
C VAL A 101 23.23 -4.73 12.47
N LYS A 102 24.24 -3.85 12.38
CA LYS A 102 25.59 -4.06 12.93
C LYS A 102 25.75 -3.61 14.39
N GLY A 103 24.83 -2.81 14.92
CA GLY A 103 24.79 -2.40 16.32
C GLY A 103 24.33 -3.52 17.25
#